data_AF-A0A9E2AYN9-F1
#
_entry.id   AF-A0A9E2AYN9-F1
#
_cell.length_a   1.000
_cell.length_b   1.000
_cell.length_c   1.000
_cell.angle_alpha   90.00
_cell.angle_beta   90.00
_cell.angle_gamma   90.00
#
_symmetry.space_group_name_H-M   'P 1'
#
loop_
_entity.id
_entity.type
_entity.pdbx_description
1 polymer ?
#
loop_
_entity_poly.entity_id
_entity_poly.type
_entity_poly.pdbx_seq_one_letter_code
_entity_poly.pdbx_strand_id
1 'polypeptide(L)'
;MAKINPIVQFLVLLVLTLGIVFALHITVLNYKELPQFDDLIVLSYLVNGILAAIIFGALYIFRATLKNQIGFLFMGGSFLKFIFFFILFYPAYKADGEM
;
A
#
# COMPACT_ATOMS: atom_id res chain seq x y z
N MET A 1 -12.52 28.23 -8.16
CA MET A 1 -12.41 26.88 -7.56
C MET A 1 -11.01 26.72 -7.01
N ALA A 2 -10.84 26.47 -5.71
CA ALA A 2 -9.51 26.30 -5.14
C ALA A 2 -8.83 25.07 -5.73
N LYS A 3 -7.61 25.20 -6.25
CA LYS A 3 -6.81 24.07 -6.74
C LYS A 3 -6.36 23.25 -5.52
N ILE A 4 -6.95 22.08 -5.34
CA ILE A 4 -6.56 21.14 -4.28
C ILE A 4 -5.14 20.63 -4.58
N ASN A 5 -4.29 20.54 -3.55
CA ASN A 5 -2.93 20.00 -3.71
C ASN A 5 -3.02 18.53 -4.15
N PRO A 6 -2.38 18.12 -5.27
CA PRO A 6 -2.46 16.76 -5.77
C PRO A 6 -1.99 15.69 -4.78
N ILE A 7 -1.06 16.00 -3.89
CA ILE A 7 -0.64 15.08 -2.81
C ILE A 7 -1.81 14.85 -1.85
N VAL A 8 -2.47 15.91 -1.40
CA VAL A 8 -3.61 15.81 -0.48
C VAL A 8 -4.75 15.05 -1.13
N GLN A 9 -5.05 15.36 -2.40
CA GLN A 9 -6.07 14.64 -3.16
C GLN A 9 -5.75 13.14 -3.26
N PHE A 10 -4.50 12.78 -3.55
CA PHE A 10 -4.07 11.39 -3.60
C PHE A 10 -4.19 10.70 -2.24
N LEU A 11 -3.75 11.34 -1.15
CA LEU A 11 -3.82 10.76 0.20
C LEU A 11 -5.26 10.50 0.64
N VAL A 12 -6.18 11.44 0.37
CA VAL A 12 -7.61 11.25 0.64
C VAL A 12 -8.15 10.08 -0.16
N LEU A 13 -7.87 10.03 -1.46
CA LEU A 13 -8.32 8.93 -2.31
C LEU A 13 -7.75 7.58 -1.86
N LEU A 14 -6.48 7.56 -1.45
CA LEU A 14 -5.79 6.37 -0.94
C LEU A 14 -6.47 5.85 0.33
N VAL A 15 -6.70 6.72 1.31
CA VAL A 15 -7.35 6.34 2.58
C VAL A 15 -8.78 5.85 2.34
N LEU A 16 -9.57 6.57 1.53
CA LEU A 16 -10.94 6.15 1.21
C LEU A 16 -10.96 4.80 0.49
N THR A 17 -10.11 4.62 -0.51
CA THR A 17 -10.03 3.36 -1.27
C THR A 17 -9.59 2.21 -0.37
N LEU A 18 -8.54 2.38 0.43
CA LEU A 18 -8.07 1.35 1.36
C LEU A 18 -9.14 1.03 2.42
N GLY A 19 -9.83 2.03 2.95
CA GLY A 19 -10.91 1.84 3.92
C GLY A 19 -12.08 1.04 3.35
N ILE A 20 -12.54 1.38 2.15
CA ILE A 20 -13.61 0.65 1.46
C ILE A 20 -13.19 -0.79 1.19
N VAL A 21 -12.00 -0.99 0.61
CA VAL A 21 -11.51 -2.34 0.29
C VAL A 21 -11.29 -3.16 1.56
N PHE A 22 -10.78 -2.57 2.63
CA PHE A 22 -10.61 -3.24 3.92
C PHE A 22 -11.96 -3.67 4.51
N ALA A 23 -12.95 -2.79 4.53
CA ALA A 23 -14.29 -3.12 5.03
C ALA A 23 -14.93 -4.26 4.21
N LEU A 24 -14.80 -4.23 2.89
CA LEU A 24 -15.25 -5.32 2.02
C LEU A 24 -14.51 -6.63 2.33
N HIS A 25 -13.19 -6.58 2.52
CA HIS A 25 -12.38 -7.76 2.83
C HIS A 25 -12.81 -8.42 4.15
N ILE A 26 -12.97 -7.63 5.21
CA ILE A 26 -13.45 -8.11 6.51
C ILE A 26 -14.88 -8.68 6.43
N THR A 27 -15.75 -8.05 5.62
CA THR A 27 -17.13 -8.52 5.41
C THR A 27 -17.14 -9.89 4.72
N VAL A 28 -16.29 -10.08 3.71
CA VAL A 28 -16.16 -11.37 3.01
C VAL A 28 -15.60 -12.44 3.93
N LEU A 29 -14.60 -12.13 4.77
CA LEU A 29 -14.07 -13.07 5.77
C LEU A 29 -15.15 -13.47 6.78
N ASN A 30 -15.93 -12.50 7.27
CA ASN A 30 -17.04 -12.76 8.18
C ASN A 30 -18.10 -13.70 7.57
N TYR A 31 -18.50 -13.43 6.32
CA TYR A 31 -19.49 -14.25 5.60
C TYR A 31 -19.01 -15.69 5.40
N LYS A 32 -17.69 -15.90 5.29
CA LYS A 32 -17.06 -17.23 5.15
C LYS A 32 -16.71 -17.89 6.49
N GLU A 33 -17.07 -17.27 7.61
CA GLU A 33 -16.71 -17.73 8.97
C GLU A 33 -15.18 -17.88 9.16
N LEU A 34 -14.39 -17.08 8.43
CA LEU A 34 -12.93 -17.05 8.55
C LEU A 34 -12.48 -15.99 9.57
N PRO A 35 -11.29 -16.15 10.18
CA PRO A 35 -10.72 -15.13 11.05
C PRO A 35 -10.59 -13.79 10.32
N GLN A 36 -11.11 -12.72 10.94
CA GLN A 36 -11.20 -11.41 10.28
C GLN A 36 -9.88 -10.63 10.29
N PHE A 37 -9.05 -10.84 11.31
CA PHE A 37 -7.86 -10.02 11.56
C PHE A 37 -6.55 -10.81 11.62
N ASP A 38 -6.58 -12.08 11.21
CA ASP A 38 -5.39 -12.92 11.09
C ASP A 38 -4.60 -12.56 9.82
N ASP A 39 -3.55 -13.33 9.55
CA ASP A 39 -2.69 -13.21 8.36
C ASP A 39 -2.16 -11.79 8.12
N LEU A 40 -1.92 -11.08 9.22
CA LEU A 40 -1.36 -9.72 9.22
C LEU A 40 -2.16 -8.75 8.35
N ILE A 41 -3.47 -8.95 8.18
CA ILE A 41 -4.29 -8.13 7.26
C ILE A 41 -4.23 -6.64 7.64
N VAL A 42 -4.37 -6.29 8.92
CA VAL A 42 -4.31 -4.89 9.37
C VAL A 42 -2.94 -4.28 9.06
N LEU A 43 -1.87 -5.00 9.40
CA LEU A 43 -0.49 -4.56 9.14
C LEU A 43 -0.22 -4.41 7.64
N SER A 44 -0.74 -5.32 6.83
CA SER A 44 -0.63 -5.29 5.36
C SER A 44 -1.22 -4.02 4.77
N TYR A 45 -2.43 -3.64 5.18
CA TYR A 45 -3.07 -2.42 4.69
C TYR A 45 -2.32 -1.16 5.14
N LEU A 46 -1.85 -1.11 6.39
CA LEU A 46 -1.10 0.03 6.91
C LEU A 46 0.25 0.21 6.20
N VAL A 47 1.06 -0.84 6.13
CA VAL A 47 2.39 -0.78 5.51
C VAL A 47 2.27 -0.44 4.01
N ASN A 48 1.36 -1.09 3.29
CA ASN A 48 1.16 -0.79 1.86
C ASN A 48 0.60 0.61 1.63
N GLY A 49 -0.28 1.10 2.51
CA GLY A 49 -0.77 2.47 2.47
C GLY A 49 0.34 3.50 2.69
N ILE A 50 1.17 3.31 3.72
CA ILE A 50 2.31 4.19 4.01
C ILE A 50 3.30 4.19 2.84
N LEU A 51 3.66 3.02 2.32
CA LEU A 51 4.57 2.92 1.17
C LEU A 51 3.98 3.59 -0.08
N ALA A 52 2.69 3.42 -0.35
CA ALA A 52 2.02 4.10 -1.47
C ALA A 52 2.05 5.63 -1.31
N ALA A 53 1.80 6.15 -0.10
CA ALA A 53 1.90 7.57 0.21
C ALA A 53 3.32 8.12 -0.01
N ILE A 54 4.35 7.41 0.48
CA ILE A 54 5.76 7.79 0.32
C ILE A 54 6.16 7.78 -1.15
N ILE A 55 5.85 6.71 -1.88
CA ILE A 55 6.22 6.56 -3.30
C ILE A 55 5.55 7.64 -4.14
N PHE A 56 4.24 7.87 -3.95
CA PHE A 56 3.55 8.94 -4.67
C PHE A 56 4.09 10.32 -4.31
N GLY A 57 4.35 10.58 -3.01
CA GLY A 57 4.97 11.82 -2.56
C GLY A 57 6.32 12.07 -3.22
N ALA A 58 7.19 11.06 -3.26
CA ALA A 58 8.47 11.12 -3.95
C ALA A 58 8.30 11.38 -5.45
N LEU A 59 7.42 10.64 -6.13
CA LEU A 59 7.13 10.86 -7.55
C LEU A 59 6.66 12.29 -7.81
N TYR A 60 5.76 12.81 -6.99
CA TYR A 60 5.26 14.16 -7.15
C TYR A 60 6.36 15.20 -6.93
N ILE A 61 7.19 15.06 -5.90
CA ILE A 61 8.29 15.99 -5.60
C ILE A 61 9.33 15.97 -6.73
N PHE A 62 9.76 14.78 -7.17
CA PHE A 62 10.80 14.61 -8.18
C PHE A 62 10.31 14.69 -9.63
N ARG A 63 9.00 14.87 -9.86
CA ARG A 63 8.43 14.94 -11.23
C ARG A 63 9.08 15.99 -12.12
N ALA A 64 9.59 17.08 -11.54
CA ALA A 64 10.18 18.18 -12.29
C ALA A 64 11.67 17.97 -12.59
N THR A 65 12.39 17.34 -11.66
CA THR A 65 13.84 17.12 -11.72
C THR A 65 14.21 15.81 -12.40
N LEU A 66 13.40 14.76 -12.24
CA LEU A 66 13.59 13.43 -12.81
C LEU A 66 12.60 13.11 -13.93
N LYS A 67 12.16 14.11 -14.72
CA LYS A 67 11.12 13.96 -15.77
C LYS A 67 11.34 12.74 -16.67
N ASN A 68 12.56 12.57 -17.18
CA ASN A 68 12.90 11.49 -18.10
C ASN A 68 13.13 10.13 -17.40
N GLN A 69 13.17 10.11 -16.07
CA GLN A 69 13.46 8.92 -15.26
C GLN A 69 12.36 8.60 -14.26
N ILE A 70 11.20 9.28 -14.36
CA ILE A 70 10.13 9.14 -13.38
C ILE A 70 9.58 7.71 -13.31
N GLY A 71 9.60 7.00 -14.44
CA GLY A 71 9.29 5.56 -14.50
C GLY A 71 10.27 4.71 -13.69
N PHE A 72 11.57 5.02 -13.72
CA PHE A 72 12.57 4.33 -12.88
C PHE A 72 12.35 4.61 -11.39
N LEU A 73 11.99 5.84 -11.03
CA LEU A 73 11.64 6.16 -9.64
C LEU A 73 10.41 5.36 -9.17
N PHE A 74 9.41 5.20 -10.02
CA PHE A 74 8.24 4.37 -9.71
C PHE A 74 8.60 2.87 -9.59
N MET A 75 9.41 2.35 -10.50
CA MET A 75 9.88 0.96 -10.44
C MET A 75 10.71 0.69 -9.18
N GLY A 76 11.64 1.59 -8.82
CA GLY A 76 12.43 1.49 -7.60
C GLY A 76 11.57 1.58 -6.34
N GLY A 77 10.59 2.49 -6.31
CA GLY A 77 9.59 2.54 -5.24
C GLY A 77 8.77 1.25 -5.13
N SER A 78 8.40 0.65 -6.26
CA SER A 78 7.69 -0.64 -6.27
C SER A 78 8.57 -1.79 -5.79
N PHE A 79 9.87 -1.79 -6.16
CA PHE A 79 10.85 -2.74 -5.64
C PHE A 79 11.00 -2.64 -4.12
N LEU A 80 10.98 -1.42 -3.57
CA LEU A 80 10.99 -1.20 -2.13
C LEU A 80 9.81 -1.90 -1.44
N LYS A 81 8.61 -1.89 -2.04
CA LYS A 81 7.47 -2.65 -1.48
C LYS A 81 7.77 -4.14 -1.36
N PHE A 82 8.42 -4.74 -2.35
CA PHE A 82 8.83 -6.14 -2.26
C PHE A 82 9.84 -6.40 -1.15
N ILE A 83 10.80 -5.49 -0.92
CA ILE A 83 11.73 -5.61 0.20
C ILE A 83 10.96 -5.63 1.54
N PHE A 84 10.05 -4.69 1.74
CA PHE A 84 9.22 -4.66 2.95
C PHE A 84 8.35 -5.92 3.08
N PHE A 85 7.82 -6.44 1.96
CA PHE A 85 7.12 -7.73 1.95
C PHE A 85 8.01 -8.86 2.48
N PHE A 86 9.21 -9.03 1.95
CA PHE A 86 10.11 -10.11 2.33
C PHE A 86 10.60 -10.01 3.78
N ILE A 87 10.70 -8.80 4.33
CA ILE A 87 11.16 -8.59 5.70
C ILE A 87 10.02 -8.74 6.71
N LEU A 88 8.85 -8.17 6.43
CA LEU A 88 7.77 -8.04 7.42
C LEU A 88 6.70 -9.13 7.33
N PHE A 89 6.47 -9.71 6.14
CA PHE A 89 5.33 -10.60 5.90
C PHE A 89 5.77 -12.02 5.55
N TYR A 90 6.74 -12.16 4.64
CA TYR A 90 7.20 -13.46 4.17
C TYR A 90 7.62 -14.44 5.29
N PRO A 91 8.29 -14.02 6.39
CA PRO A 91 8.63 -14.95 7.47
C PRO A 91 7.40 -15.52 8.17
N ALA A 92 6.36 -14.69 8.37
CA ALA A 92 5.12 -15.12 9.00
C ALA A 92 4.33 -16.06 8.10
N TYR A 93 4.23 -15.76 6.81
CA TYR A 93 3.53 -16.60 5.82
C TYR A 93 4.24 -17.91 5.47
N LYS A 94 5.46 -18.11 5.98
CA LYS A 94 6.23 -19.35 5.79
C LYS A 94 6.41 -20.11 7.11
N ALA A 95 5.84 -19.63 8.20
CA ALA A 95 6.12 -20.15 9.54
C ALA A 95 5.57 -21.57 9.77
N ASP A 96 4.51 -21.93 9.07
CA ASP A 96 3.86 -23.25 9.07
C ASP A 96 4.52 -24.25 8.11
N GLY A 97 5.49 -23.80 7.30
CA GLY A 97 6.21 -24.65 6.36
C GLY A 97 5.42 -25.05 5.11
N GLU A 98 4.19 -24.54 4.97
CA GLU A 98 3.36 -24.75 3.79
C GLU A 98 3.29 -23.47 2.94
N MET A 99 3.31 -23.64 1.63
CA MET A 99 2.87 -22.66 0.64
C MET A 99 1.89 -23.33 -0.31
#